data_AF-A0A6C2U8X6-F1
#
_entry.id   AF-A0A6C2U8X6-F1
#
_cell.length_a   1.000
_cell.length_b   1.000
_cell.length_c   1.000
_cell.angle_alpha   90.00
_cell.angle_beta   90.00
_cell.angle_gamma   90.00
#
_symmetry.space_group_name_H-M   'P 1'
#
loop_
_entity.id
_entity.type
_entity.pdbx_description
1 polymer ?
#
loop_
_entity_poly.entity_id
_entity_poly.type
_entity_poly.pdbx_seq_one_letter_code
_entity_poly.pdbx_strand_id
1 'polypeptide(L)'
;MKSPMLPSDHQAARKRALELGRSGSPEALNELRVLLSTPSNDVQRLAASAIGKLAEFGVDAKRAVAALAPLAKEARHPQTQQYAIRALVKFGARAAGYQRRWNLKRKMADFLIEATAEELGLELATRNAKDFRQAMTVVPYEL
;
A
#
# COMPACT_ATOMS: atom_id res chain seq x y z
N MET A 1 -2.92 14.69 14.11
CA MET A 1 -4.09 13.89 13.67
C MET A 1 -4.74 14.61 12.50
N LYS A 2 -4.94 13.96 11.34
CA LYS A 2 -5.68 14.56 10.21
C LYS A 2 -7.11 14.07 10.30
N SER A 3 -8.05 14.99 10.44
CA SER A 3 -9.48 14.68 10.58
C SER A 3 -9.90 13.67 9.52
N PRO A 4 -10.32 12.47 9.95
CA PRO A 4 -10.57 11.36 9.05
C PRO A 4 -11.81 11.69 8.25
N MET A 5 -11.80 11.32 6.97
CA MET A 5 -13.01 11.28 6.16
C MET A 5 -14.16 10.69 6.98
N LEU A 6 -15.35 11.30 6.92
CA LEU A 6 -16.50 10.85 7.71
C LEU A 6 -16.74 9.36 7.48
N PRO A 7 -17.20 8.59 8.49
CA PRO A 7 -17.42 7.15 8.32
C PRO A 7 -18.33 6.80 7.14
N SER A 8 -19.38 7.59 6.90
CA SER A 8 -20.28 7.45 5.74
C SER A 8 -19.54 7.61 4.42
N ASP A 9 -18.76 8.68 4.30
CA ASP A 9 -18.00 9.02 3.10
C ASP A 9 -16.91 7.97 2.85
N HIS A 10 -16.33 7.44 3.93
CA HIS A 10 -15.41 6.32 3.89
C HIS A 10 -16.04 5.07 3.31
N GLN A 11 -17.20 4.65 3.82
CA GLN A 11 -17.87 3.47 3.30
C GLN A 11 -18.31 3.67 1.85
N ALA A 12 -18.83 4.85 1.50
CA ALA A 12 -19.22 5.19 0.13
C ALA A 12 -18.02 5.11 -0.83
N ALA A 13 -16.89 5.74 -0.48
CA ALA A 13 -15.68 5.72 -1.30
C ALA A 13 -15.10 4.32 -1.47
N ARG A 14 -15.11 3.49 -0.42
CA ARG A 14 -14.69 2.09 -0.50
C ARG A 14 -15.58 1.29 -1.46
N LYS A 15 -16.89 1.39 -1.29
CA LYS A 15 -17.87 0.71 -2.14
C LYS A 15 -17.68 1.12 -3.59
N ARG A 16 -17.51 2.42 -3.83
CA ARG A 16 -17.29 2.97 -5.17
C ARG A 16 -16.01 2.47 -5.82
N ALA A 17 -14.90 2.42 -5.09
CA ALA A 17 -13.65 1.85 -5.60
C ALA A 17 -13.81 0.38 -6.03
N LEU A 18 -14.57 -0.41 -5.27
CA LEU A 18 -14.86 -1.82 -5.59
C LEU A 18 -15.75 -1.95 -6.83
N GLU A 19 -16.80 -1.14 -6.94
CA GLU A 19 -17.70 -1.11 -8.10
C GLU A 19 -16.96 -0.75 -9.38
N LEU A 20 -16.18 0.34 -9.35
CA LEU A 20 -15.36 0.78 -10.49
C LEU A 20 -14.37 -0.30 -10.94
N GLY A 21 -13.69 -0.95 -10.00
CA GLY A 21 -12.77 -2.05 -10.33
C GLY A 21 -13.45 -3.33 -10.83
N ARG A 22 -14.73 -3.55 -10.51
CA ARG A 22 -15.55 -4.67 -11.01
C ARG A 22 -16.16 -4.38 -12.38
N SER A 23 -16.38 -3.11 -12.70
CA SER A 23 -16.96 -2.71 -13.99
C SER A 23 -16.10 -3.12 -15.20
N GLY A 24 -14.78 -3.20 -15.02
CA GLY A 24 -13.85 -3.43 -16.12
C GLY A 24 -13.81 -2.28 -17.14
N SER A 25 -14.49 -1.16 -16.87
CA SER A 25 -14.54 -0.02 -17.79
C SER A 25 -13.26 0.81 -17.71
N PRO A 26 -12.53 1.03 -18.81
CA PRO A 26 -11.36 1.92 -18.85
C PRO A 26 -11.65 3.35 -18.40
N GLU A 27 -12.88 3.82 -18.61
CA GLU A 27 -13.35 5.16 -18.24
C GLU A 27 -13.33 5.36 -16.72
N ALA A 28 -13.43 4.28 -15.93
CA ALA A 28 -13.35 4.30 -14.47
C ALA A 28 -12.03 4.86 -13.93
N LEU A 29 -10.96 4.92 -14.75
CA LEU A 29 -9.66 5.45 -14.34
C LEU A 29 -9.74 6.89 -13.80
N ASN A 30 -10.57 7.74 -14.39
CA ASN A 30 -10.68 9.14 -13.98
C ASN A 30 -11.16 9.27 -12.54
N GLU A 31 -12.17 8.48 -12.17
CA GLU A 31 -12.75 8.49 -10.83
C GLU A 31 -11.84 7.77 -9.82
N LEU A 32 -11.26 6.64 -10.22
CA LEU A 32 -10.29 5.92 -9.39
C LEU A 32 -9.10 6.82 -9.01
N ARG A 33 -8.64 7.70 -9.90
CA ARG A 33 -7.59 8.70 -9.62
C ARG A 33 -7.99 9.68 -8.51
N VAL A 34 -9.26 10.10 -8.45
CA VAL A 34 -9.77 10.94 -7.36
C VAL A 34 -9.69 10.18 -6.03
N LEU A 35 -10.08 8.91 -6.03
CA LEU A 35 -10.05 8.05 -4.85
C LEU A 35 -8.61 7.77 -4.34
N LEU A 36 -7.59 7.79 -5.21
CA LEU A 36 -6.17 7.74 -4.77
C LEU A 36 -5.75 8.97 -3.95
N SER A 37 -6.45 10.10 -4.07
CA SER A 37 -6.11 11.35 -3.39
C SER A 37 -6.85 11.51 -2.06
N THR A 38 -7.82 10.63 -1.77
CA THR A 38 -8.61 10.63 -0.52
C THR A 38 -7.72 10.38 0.70
N PRO A 39 -7.99 11.01 1.86
CA PRO A 39 -7.22 10.81 3.10
C PRO A 39 -7.52 9.47 3.81
N SER A 40 -7.74 8.38 3.07
CA SER A 40 -7.90 7.03 3.62
C SER A 40 -6.96 6.04 2.92
N ASN A 41 -6.04 5.46 3.68
CA ASN A 41 -5.08 4.46 3.17
C ASN A 41 -5.80 3.26 2.54
N ASP A 42 -6.95 2.88 3.08
CA ASP A 42 -7.71 1.73 2.64
C ASP A 42 -8.48 2.02 1.34
N VAL A 43 -9.09 3.21 1.20
CA VAL A 43 -9.66 3.68 -0.08
C VAL A 43 -8.58 3.77 -1.15
N GLN A 44 -7.42 4.36 -0.82
CA GLN A 44 -6.28 4.46 -1.72
C GLN A 44 -5.81 3.07 -2.20
N ARG A 45 -5.72 2.11 -1.28
CA ARG A 45 -5.33 0.72 -1.59
C ARG A 45 -6.34 0.04 -2.51
N LEU A 46 -7.64 0.21 -2.24
CA LEU A 46 -8.71 -0.35 -3.08
C LEU A 46 -8.70 0.27 -4.48
N ALA A 47 -8.55 1.58 -4.58
CA ALA A 47 -8.44 2.28 -5.85
C ALA A 47 -7.19 1.84 -6.64
N ALA A 48 -6.04 1.69 -6.00
CA ALA A 48 -4.83 1.17 -6.64
C ALA A 48 -5.03 -0.25 -7.17
N SER A 49 -5.67 -1.12 -6.38
CA SER A 49 -6.04 -2.48 -6.79
C SER A 49 -6.96 -2.48 -8.01
N ALA A 50 -7.98 -1.63 -8.02
CA ALA A 50 -8.93 -1.48 -9.11
C ALA A 50 -8.24 -1.00 -10.40
N ILE A 51 -7.39 0.02 -10.34
CA ILE A 51 -6.61 0.49 -11.49
C ILE A 51 -5.73 -0.64 -12.04
N GLY A 52 -5.11 -1.44 -11.17
CA GLY A 52 -4.34 -2.61 -11.60
C GLY A 52 -5.19 -3.63 -12.37
N LYS A 53 -6.45 -3.86 -11.99
CA LYS A 53 -7.37 -4.73 -12.76
C LYS A 53 -7.67 -4.16 -14.13
N LEU A 54 -7.85 -2.84 -14.25
CA LEU A 54 -8.13 -2.18 -15.54
C LEU A 54 -7.04 -2.38 -16.61
N ALA A 55 -5.83 -2.81 -16.22
CA ALA A 55 -4.78 -3.22 -17.16
C ALA A 55 -5.25 -4.34 -18.11
N GLU A 56 -6.13 -5.23 -17.64
CA GLU A 56 -6.70 -6.34 -18.43
C GLU A 56 -7.80 -5.87 -19.40
N PHE A 57 -8.24 -4.61 -19.30
CA PHE A 57 -9.35 -4.04 -20.06
C PHE A 57 -8.92 -2.93 -21.03
N GLY A 58 -7.61 -2.79 -21.30
CA GLY A 58 -7.12 -1.85 -22.31
C GLY A 58 -7.13 -0.37 -21.88
N VAL A 59 -7.12 -0.09 -20.58
CA VAL A 59 -6.97 1.29 -20.08
C VAL A 59 -5.63 1.90 -20.49
N ASP A 60 -5.60 3.22 -20.72
CA ASP A 60 -4.37 3.95 -21.04
C ASP A 60 -3.31 3.75 -19.95
N ALA A 61 -2.32 2.92 -20.26
CA ALA A 61 -1.23 2.57 -19.37
C ALA A 61 -0.39 3.77 -18.93
N LYS A 62 -0.21 4.80 -19.78
CA LYS A 62 0.55 6.00 -19.40
C LYS A 62 -0.19 6.78 -18.32
N ARG A 63 -1.50 6.95 -18.48
CA ARG A 63 -2.35 7.62 -17.49
C ARG A 63 -2.44 6.84 -16.18
N ALA A 64 -2.59 5.51 -16.26
CA ALA A 64 -2.63 4.65 -15.08
C ALA A 64 -1.30 4.68 -14.30
N VAL A 65 -0.16 4.58 -14.99
CA VAL A 65 1.16 4.67 -14.37
C VAL A 65 1.37 6.03 -13.71
N ALA A 66 0.98 7.13 -14.37
CA ALA A 66 1.07 8.47 -13.79
C ALA A 66 0.22 8.61 -12.51
N ALA A 67 -0.97 8.01 -12.46
CA ALA A 67 -1.83 8.04 -11.28
C ALA A 67 -1.25 7.21 -10.10
N LEU A 68 -0.65 6.06 -10.37
CA LEU A 68 -0.13 5.15 -9.35
C LEU A 68 1.26 5.52 -8.82
N ALA A 69 2.08 6.20 -9.62
CA ALA A 69 3.47 6.50 -9.30
C ALA A 69 3.68 7.26 -7.97
N PRO A 70 2.88 8.29 -7.61
CA PRO A 70 3.04 8.99 -6.34
C PRO A 70 2.87 8.07 -5.12
N LEU A 71 1.85 7.20 -5.14
CA LEU A 71 1.60 6.25 -4.06
C LEU A 71 2.69 5.18 -3.98
N ALA A 72 3.22 4.72 -5.12
CA ALA A 72 4.32 3.76 -5.14
C ALA A 72 5.62 4.33 -4.55
N LYS A 73 5.85 5.65 -4.66
CA LYS A 73 7.04 6.31 -4.12
C LYS A 73 6.89 6.70 -2.65
N GLU A 74 5.79 7.38 -2.33
CA GLU A 74 5.65 8.20 -1.11
C GLU A 74 4.33 7.92 -0.35
N ALA A 75 3.64 6.80 -0.60
CA ALA A 75 2.45 6.49 0.19
C ALA A 75 2.81 6.36 1.68
N ARG A 76 2.02 7.02 2.52
CA ARG A 76 2.18 7.03 3.99
C ARG A 76 2.07 5.63 4.61
N HIS A 77 1.27 4.76 4.01
CA HIS A 77 0.98 3.43 4.53
C HIS A 77 1.63 2.34 3.66
N PRO A 78 2.43 1.42 4.25
CA PRO A 78 3.17 0.41 3.49
C PRO A 78 2.29 -0.46 2.59
N GLN A 79 1.09 -0.82 3.06
CA GLN A 79 0.16 -1.64 2.27
C GLN A 79 -0.36 -0.88 1.03
N THR A 80 -0.59 0.43 1.14
CA THR A 80 -1.02 1.25 0.01
C THR A 80 0.10 1.33 -1.04
N GLN A 81 1.34 1.51 -0.59
CA GLN A 81 2.52 1.49 -1.45
C GLN A 81 2.68 0.15 -2.18
N GLN A 82 2.55 -0.97 -1.47
CA GLN A 82 2.64 -2.31 -2.04
C GLN A 82 1.60 -2.54 -3.14
N TYR A 83 0.35 -2.15 -2.92
CA TYR A 83 -0.71 -2.31 -3.92
C TYR A 83 -0.50 -1.42 -5.15
N ALA A 84 -0.01 -0.19 -4.96
CA ALA A 84 0.37 0.68 -6.07
C ALA A 84 1.48 0.05 -6.92
N ILE A 85 2.50 -0.55 -6.29
CA ILE A 85 3.58 -1.25 -7.00
C ILE A 85 3.05 -2.49 -7.74
N ARG A 86 2.21 -3.30 -7.10
CA ARG A 86 1.59 -4.47 -7.76
C ARG A 86 0.75 -4.07 -8.97
N ALA A 87 -0.03 -3.00 -8.85
CA ALA A 87 -0.80 -2.46 -9.96
C ALA A 87 0.10 -1.95 -11.09
N LEU A 88 1.18 -1.24 -10.75
CA LEU A 88 2.19 -0.79 -11.71
C LEU A 88 2.80 -1.97 -12.47
N VAL A 89 3.14 -3.09 -11.80
CA VAL A 89 3.67 -4.30 -12.46
C VAL A 89 2.74 -4.83 -13.55
N LYS A 90 1.41 -4.77 -13.35
CA LYS A 90 0.43 -5.18 -14.37
C LYS A 90 0.47 -4.32 -15.65
N PHE A 91 0.99 -3.10 -15.58
CA PHE A 91 1.21 -2.23 -16.74
C PHE A 91 2.58 -2.44 -17.42
N GLY A 92 3.36 -3.44 -17.00
CA GLY A 92 4.54 -3.92 -17.73
C GLY A 92 5.78 -3.02 -17.63
N ALA A 93 6.65 -3.08 -18.66
CA ALA A 93 8.01 -2.52 -18.67
C ALA A 93 8.12 -1.03 -18.26
N ARG A 94 7.06 -0.25 -18.43
CA ARG A 94 6.97 1.16 -18.01
C ARG A 94 6.98 1.36 -16.49
N ALA A 95 6.80 0.29 -15.70
CA ALA A 95 6.72 0.27 -14.24
C ALA A 95 7.88 -0.46 -13.53
N ALA A 96 8.71 -1.21 -14.25
CA ALA A 96 9.72 -2.10 -13.65
C ALA A 96 10.78 -1.38 -12.77
N GLY A 97 10.99 -0.07 -12.98
CA GLY A 97 11.87 0.75 -12.14
C GLY A 97 11.41 0.89 -10.68
N TYR A 98 10.09 0.83 -10.42
CA TYR A 98 9.52 0.97 -9.09
C TYR A 98 9.75 -0.26 -8.21
N GLN A 99 9.61 -1.46 -8.78
CA GLN A 99 9.78 -2.72 -8.06
C GLN A 99 11.24 -2.91 -7.60
N ARG A 100 12.23 -2.56 -8.44
CA ARG A 100 13.65 -2.63 -8.06
C ARG A 100 13.98 -1.70 -6.90
N ARG A 101 13.51 -0.45 -6.95
CA ARG A 101 13.72 0.53 -5.87
C ARG A 101 13.06 0.09 -4.56
N TRP A 102 11.86 -0.49 -4.64
CA TRP A 102 11.16 -0.99 -3.46
C TRP A 102 11.85 -2.21 -2.84
N ASN A 103 12.27 -3.18 -3.67
CA ASN A 103 13.06 -4.33 -3.21
C ASN A 103 14.37 -3.89 -2.56
N LEU A 104 15.04 -2.86 -3.11
CA LEU A 104 16.24 -2.28 -2.50
C LEU A 104 15.93 -1.61 -1.16
N LYS A 105 14.91 -0.75 -1.08
CA LYS A 105 14.49 -0.13 0.19
C LYS A 105 14.17 -1.20 1.25
N ARG A 106 13.50 -2.29 0.86
CA ARG A 106 13.15 -3.38 1.79
C ARG A 106 14.38 -4.16 2.24
N LYS A 107 15.24 -4.60 1.31
CA LYS A 107 16.51 -5.25 1.66
C LYS A 107 17.40 -4.38 2.55
N MET A 108 17.41 -3.08 2.33
CA MET A 108 18.18 -2.15 3.16
C MET A 108 17.55 -1.97 4.54
N ALA A 109 16.22 -1.94 4.65
CA ALA A 109 15.55 -1.93 5.94
C ALA A 109 15.80 -3.23 6.72
N ASP A 110 15.71 -4.39 6.06
CA ASP A 110 16.01 -5.70 6.65
C ASP A 110 17.49 -5.75 7.12
N PHE A 111 18.43 -5.27 6.29
CA PHE A 111 19.85 -5.19 6.63
C PHE A 111 20.16 -4.23 7.80
N LEU A 112 19.50 -3.06 7.86
CA LEU A 112 19.67 -2.13 8.97
C LEU A 112 19.09 -2.67 10.28
N ILE A 113 18.01 -3.45 10.22
CA ILE A 113 17.47 -4.14 11.40
C ILE A 113 18.45 -5.22 11.88
N GLU A 114 19.04 -5.99 10.97
CA GLU A 114 20.05 -7.01 11.32
C GLU A 114 21.33 -6.38 11.88
N ALA A 115 21.85 -5.33 11.23
CA ALA A 115 23.05 -4.62 11.68
C ALA A 115 22.86 -3.91 13.03
N THR A 116 21.69 -3.32 13.28
CA THR A 116 21.38 -2.71 14.59
C THR A 116 21.17 -3.75 15.69
N ALA A 117 20.66 -4.94 15.36
CA ALA A 117 20.57 -6.05 16.30
C ALA A 117 21.96 -6.62 16.67
N GLU A 118 22.91 -6.63 15.72
CA GLU A 118 24.31 -7.00 15.95
C GLU A 118 25.08 -5.92 16.73
N GLU A 119 24.89 -4.63 16.39
CA GLU A 119 25.55 -3.50 17.08
C GLU A 119 25.05 -3.27 18.51
N LEU A 120 23.79 -3.64 18.83
CA LEU A 120 23.22 -3.47 20.17
C LEU A 120 23.33 -4.70 21.09
N GLY A 121 23.98 -5.79 20.65
CA GLY A 121 24.42 -6.88 21.53
C GLY A 121 23.40 -7.34 22.58
N LEU A 122 22.13 -7.52 22.20
CA LEU A 122 21.09 -7.96 23.13
C LEU A 122 20.98 -9.48 23.13
N GLU A 123 21.75 -10.06 24.04
CA GLU A 123 21.97 -11.48 24.36
C GLU A 123 20.71 -12.27 24.80
N LEU A 124 19.47 -11.82 24.54
CA LEU A 124 18.27 -12.52 25.02
C LEU A 124 17.08 -12.64 24.04
N ALA A 125 17.09 -12.08 22.83
CA ALA A 125 15.87 -12.01 22.00
C ALA A 125 15.85 -12.89 20.72
N THR A 126 16.89 -13.69 20.44
CA THR A 126 16.88 -14.61 19.29
C THR A 126 16.13 -15.92 19.57
N ARG A 127 15.74 -16.17 20.82
CA ARG A 127 14.81 -17.27 21.13
C ARG A 127 13.37 -16.77 21.04
N ASN A 128 12.81 -17.03 19.85
CA ASN A 128 11.38 -17.29 19.61
C ASN A 128 10.49 -16.08 19.28
N ALA A 129 10.41 -15.76 17.97
CA ALA A 129 9.47 -14.77 17.41
C ALA A 129 7.98 -15.05 17.68
N LYS A 130 7.64 -16.22 18.27
CA LYS A 130 6.29 -16.57 18.73
C LYS A 130 5.93 -15.93 20.07
N ASP A 131 6.89 -15.77 20.98
CA ASP A 131 6.63 -15.33 22.36
C ASP A 131 6.41 -13.81 22.44
N PHE A 132 6.98 -13.04 21.50
CA PHE A 132 6.74 -11.59 21.41
C PHE A 132 5.28 -11.23 21.08
N ARG A 133 4.56 -12.09 20.35
CA ARG A 133 3.10 -11.91 20.12
C ARG A 133 2.28 -12.21 21.37
N GLN A 134 2.73 -13.14 22.21
CA GLN A 134 2.00 -13.55 23.40
C GLN A 134 2.22 -12.54 24.55
N ALA A 135 3.40 -11.94 24.64
CA ALA A 135 3.71 -10.84 25.56
C ALA A 135 2.92 -9.54 25.27
N MET A 136 2.47 -9.31 24.03
CA MET A 136 1.61 -8.18 23.68
C MET A 136 0.11 -8.39 23.98
N THR A 137 -0.31 -9.56 24.48
CA THR A 137 -1.74 -9.83 24.77
C THR A 137 -2.12 -9.57 26.24
N VAL A 138 -1.17 -9.18 27.10
CA VAL A 138 -1.45 -9.00 28.53
C VAL A 138 -0.67 -7.81 29.11
N VAL A 139 -1.16 -6.59 28.88
CA VAL A 139 -1.10 -5.52 29.88
C VAL A 139 -2.34 -4.62 29.69
N PRO A 140 -3.21 -4.47 30.71
CA PRO A 140 -4.40 -3.63 30.65
C PRO A 140 -4.02 -2.15 30.74
N TYR A 141 -4.77 -1.30 30.05
CA TYR A 141 -4.68 0.15 30.22
C TYR A 141 -5.35 0.55 31.53
N GLU A 142 -4.57 0.99 32.51
CA GLU A 142 -5.05 1.95 33.51
C GLU A 142 -4.14 3.18 33.53
N LEU A 143 -4.79 4.34 33.67
CA LEU A 143 -4.24 5.69 33.73
C LEU A 143 -3.48 5.94 35.03
#